data_AF-A0AAV2CSX3-F1
#
_entry.id   AF-A0AAV2CSX3-F1
#
_cell.length_a   1.000
_cell.length_b   1.000
_cell.length_c   1.000
_cell.angle_alpha   90.00
_cell.angle_beta   90.00
_cell.angle_gamma   90.00
#
_symmetry.space_group_name_H-M   'P 1'
#
loop_
_entity.id
_entity.type
_entity.pdbx_description
1 polymer ?
#
loop_
_entity_poly.entity_id
_entity_poly.type
_entity_poly.pdbx_seq_one_letter_code
_entity_poly.pdbx_strand_id
1 'polypeptide(L)'
;MAATIKLVLPPPQQSTPGKQTLHPASPWISCKPISHGGHSSLGITSSPHFTSRPPLSASISFDPSRNFDLTLFDDDQDASDVAPQPMPPSQGRYEVVIDNGIIGSLDLSPFRDAMPAGIIKASDSPASADDAKQLLERSVGFTINYTREDPRDPRELSEFPDVRLWFVRLDAAYPWLPVVLDWRAGELARYAAMMVPHQMNMKMGVVFNPEALELFVMKKVFVVYSWLKEQNVSKARLKTGDMARMLGFGIGNELFDLIDRK
;
A
#
# COMPACT_ATOMS: atom_id res chain seq x y z
N MET A 1 9.69 -26.69 -15.25
CA MET A 1 9.35 -25.94 -16.48
C MET A 1 9.12 -24.49 -16.08
N ALA A 2 9.99 -23.57 -16.51
CA ALA A 2 9.88 -22.15 -16.18
C ALA A 2 8.91 -21.48 -17.16
N ALA A 3 7.85 -20.84 -16.64
CA ALA A 3 6.94 -20.04 -17.45
C ALA A 3 7.56 -18.65 -17.66
N THR A 4 8.08 -18.40 -18.86
CA THR A 4 8.51 -17.06 -19.28
C THR A 4 7.30 -16.17 -19.52
N ILE A 5 7.00 -15.28 -18.58
CA ILE A 5 6.03 -14.20 -18.80
C ILE A 5 6.75 -13.09 -19.57
N LYS A 6 6.51 -13.00 -20.89
CA LYS A 6 6.91 -11.83 -21.68
C LYS A 6 5.92 -10.69 -21.41
N LEU A 7 6.32 -9.69 -20.62
CA LEU A 7 5.63 -8.40 -20.63
C LEU A 7 5.91 -7.71 -21.97
N VAL A 8 4.86 -7.49 -22.76
CA VAL A 8 4.93 -6.67 -23.97
C VAL A 8 4.66 -5.22 -23.57
N LEU A 9 5.72 -4.40 -23.55
CA LEU A 9 5.57 -2.95 -23.46
C LEU A 9 5.06 -2.40 -24.81
N PRO A 10 4.15 -1.40 -24.80
CA PRO A 10 3.77 -0.71 -26.02
C PRO A 10 4.99 0.07 -26.58
N PRO A 11 5.15 0.14 -27.92
CA PRO A 11 6.28 0.82 -28.52
C PRO A 11 6.22 2.34 -28.24
N PRO A 12 7.37 3.00 -28.06
CA PRO A 12 7.42 4.45 -27.91
C PRO A 12 6.95 5.11 -29.21
N GLN A 13 5.99 6.04 -29.10
CA GLN A 13 5.58 6.87 -30.22
C GLN A 13 6.76 7.76 -30.64
N GLN A 14 7.34 7.48 -31.81
CA GLN A 14 8.33 8.34 -32.44
C GLN A 14 7.64 9.61 -32.94
N SER A 15 7.91 10.75 -32.29
CA SER A 15 7.53 12.06 -32.78
C SER A 15 8.54 12.51 -33.84
N THR A 16 8.07 12.65 -35.08
CA THR A 16 8.82 13.27 -36.19
C THR A 16 8.76 14.80 -36.10
N PRO A 17 9.85 15.55 -36.34
CA PRO A 17 9.83 17.00 -36.36
C PRO A 17 9.45 17.52 -37.75
N GLY A 18 8.29 18.20 -37.86
CA GLY A 18 7.81 18.87 -39.06
C GLY A 18 7.51 20.36 -38.80
N LYS A 19 7.99 21.22 -39.69
CA LYS A 19 8.08 22.69 -39.57
C LYS A 19 6.74 23.44 -39.49
N GLN A 20 6.74 24.44 -38.59
CA GLN A 20 6.12 25.79 -38.61
C GLN A 20 4.89 26.06 -39.48
N THR A 21 3.85 26.68 -38.89
CA THR A 21 3.31 27.99 -39.31
C THR A 21 2.47 28.59 -38.17
N LEU A 22 2.83 29.80 -37.72
CA LEU A 22 2.00 30.68 -36.89
C LEU A 22 1.06 31.48 -37.80
N HIS A 23 -0.21 31.62 -37.45
CA HIS A 23 -0.93 32.90 -37.28
C HIS A 23 -2.41 32.67 -36.89
N PRO A 24 -3.08 33.65 -36.24
CA PRO A 24 -4.21 33.44 -35.35
C PRO A 24 -5.56 33.81 -35.97
N ALA A 25 -6.66 33.23 -35.45
CA ALA A 25 -8.00 33.84 -35.47
C ALA A 25 -8.99 33.04 -34.60
N SER A 26 -9.52 33.67 -33.55
CA SER A 26 -10.89 33.43 -33.05
C SER A 26 -11.87 34.20 -33.97
N PRO A 27 -13.17 33.85 -34.14
CA PRO A 27 -14.13 33.92 -33.03
C PRO A 27 -15.32 32.92 -33.04
N TRP A 28 -15.83 32.70 -31.82
CA TRP A 28 -17.25 32.58 -31.42
C TRP A 28 -18.18 31.58 -32.12
N ILE A 29 -18.80 30.70 -31.30
CA ILE A 29 -20.24 30.39 -31.17
C ILE A 29 -20.32 29.45 -29.94
N SER A 30 -20.67 29.94 -28.75
CA SER A 30 -22.04 30.07 -28.21
C SER A 30 -22.86 28.79 -28.31
N CYS A 31 -23.00 28.07 -27.19
CA CYS A 31 -24.19 27.28 -26.83
C CYS A 31 -24.11 26.95 -25.32
N LYS A 32 -24.98 27.55 -24.50
CA LYS A 32 -25.46 26.99 -23.23
C LYS A 32 -26.95 26.60 -23.41
N PRO A 33 -27.64 26.05 -22.40
CA PRO A 33 -28.01 24.63 -22.33
C PRO A 33 -29.52 24.43 -22.50
N ILE A 34 -29.97 23.19 -22.72
CA ILE A 34 -31.40 22.86 -22.57
C ILE A 34 -31.52 21.86 -21.42
N SER A 35 -32.22 22.31 -20.39
CA SER A 35 -32.67 21.53 -19.24
C SER A 35 -34.13 21.14 -19.45
N HIS A 36 -34.50 19.88 -19.17
CA HIS A 36 -35.81 19.36 -18.73
C HIS A 36 -35.68 17.82 -18.80
N GLY A 37 -36.01 16.96 -17.86
CA GLY A 37 -36.44 16.98 -16.45
C GLY A 37 -36.48 15.49 -16.06
N GLY A 38 -35.94 15.09 -14.92
CA GLY A 38 -36.76 14.66 -13.79
C GLY A 38 -36.30 13.31 -13.23
N HIS A 39 -36.42 13.17 -11.91
CA HIS A 39 -36.30 11.97 -11.07
C HIS A 39 -34.94 11.68 -10.39
N SER A 40 -34.89 12.18 -9.13
CA SER A 40 -34.30 11.59 -7.92
C SER A 40 -32.81 11.25 -7.90
N SER A 41 -32.00 12.19 -7.39
CA SER A 41 -30.67 11.92 -6.84
C SER A 41 -30.53 12.46 -5.43
N LEU A 42 -30.00 11.61 -4.54
CA LEU A 42 -29.65 11.91 -3.15
C LEU A 42 -28.75 13.15 -3.07
N GLY A 43 -29.11 14.10 -2.21
CA GLY A 43 -28.36 15.33 -2.02
C GLY A 43 -27.06 15.09 -1.27
N ILE A 44 -25.94 15.27 -1.97
CA ILE A 44 -24.65 15.61 -1.35
C ILE A 44 -24.52 17.13 -1.46
N THR A 45 -24.74 17.82 -0.35
CA THR A 45 -24.49 19.27 -0.25
C THR A 45 -22.99 19.52 -0.34
N SER A 46 -22.55 20.10 -1.46
CA SER A 46 -21.23 20.70 -1.63
C SER A 46 -21.41 22.22 -1.69
N SER A 47 -20.90 22.93 -0.68
CA SER A 47 -20.80 24.39 -0.70
C SER A 47 -19.55 24.82 -1.49
N PRO A 48 -19.63 25.85 -2.35
CA PRO A 48 -18.50 26.27 -3.17
C PRO A 48 -17.73 27.42 -2.49
N HIS A 49 -16.47 27.19 -2.14
CA HIS A 49 -15.49 28.26 -2.05
C HIS A 49 -14.33 27.93 -2.99
N PHE A 50 -14.35 28.56 -4.16
CA PHE A 50 -13.21 28.65 -5.06
C PHE A 50 -12.20 29.63 -4.47
N THR A 51 -11.07 29.10 -4.00
CA THR A 51 -9.78 29.78 -4.09
C THR A 51 -8.84 28.84 -4.83
N SER A 52 -8.16 29.36 -5.85
CA SER A 52 -7.26 28.61 -6.71
C SER A 52 -6.12 28.00 -5.89
N ARG A 53 -6.04 26.67 -5.84
CA ARG A 53 -4.90 25.95 -5.27
C ARG A 53 -3.99 25.51 -6.43
N PRO A 54 -2.67 25.75 -6.39
CA PRO A 54 -1.75 25.22 -7.39
C PRO A 54 -1.71 23.69 -7.29
N PRO A 55 -1.25 22.96 -8.34
CA PRO A 55 -1.16 21.51 -8.30
C PRO A 55 -0.02 21.13 -7.34
N LEU A 56 -0.34 20.95 -6.07
CA LEU A 56 0.54 20.27 -5.13
C LEU A 56 0.45 18.79 -5.48
N SER A 57 1.49 18.27 -6.14
CA SER A 57 1.75 16.84 -6.11
C SER A 57 2.03 16.47 -4.66
N ALA A 58 0.97 16.20 -3.90
CA ALA A 58 1.06 15.82 -2.49
C ALA A 58 1.64 14.41 -2.41
N SER A 59 2.97 14.33 -2.38
CA SER A 59 3.66 13.08 -2.18
C SER A 59 3.61 12.71 -0.70
N ILE A 60 3.01 11.56 -0.36
CA ILE A 60 2.97 11.05 1.01
C ILE A 60 4.31 10.35 1.27
N SER A 61 5.14 10.95 2.13
CA SER A 61 6.34 10.30 2.64
C SER A 61 5.98 9.47 3.86
N PHE A 62 6.33 8.19 3.86
CA PHE A 62 6.22 7.37 5.05
C PHE A 62 7.54 7.42 5.81
N ASP A 63 7.50 8.01 7.00
CA ASP A 63 8.55 7.89 8.00
C ASP A 63 8.13 6.85 9.05
N PRO A 64 8.73 5.65 9.06
CA PRO A 64 8.36 4.58 9.98
C PRO A 64 8.41 4.97 11.45
N SER A 65 9.12 6.03 11.82
CA SER A 65 9.35 6.36 13.22
C SER A 65 8.60 7.58 13.73
N ARG A 66 8.11 8.47 12.84
CA ARG A 66 7.35 9.67 13.23
C ARG A 66 5.85 9.43 13.40
N ASN A 67 5.27 8.40 12.80
CA ASN A 67 3.81 8.19 12.84
C ASN A 67 3.32 7.46 14.12
N PHE A 68 4.20 7.21 15.09
CA PHE A 68 3.87 6.53 16.36
C PHE A 68 3.45 7.48 17.49
N ASP A 69 3.45 8.79 17.26
CA ASP A 69 3.08 9.73 18.32
C ASP A 69 1.56 9.88 18.42
N LEU A 70 0.97 9.17 19.40
CA LEU A 70 -0.46 9.16 19.69
C LEU A 70 -0.93 10.42 20.45
N THR A 71 -0.09 11.43 20.61
CA THR A 71 -0.43 12.70 21.25
C THR A 71 -0.49 13.82 20.23
N LEU A 72 -1.56 13.84 19.45
CA LEU A 72 -1.92 14.96 18.56
C LEU A 72 -2.55 16.11 19.37
N PHE A 73 -1.88 16.57 20.43
CA PHE A 73 -2.07 17.88 21.09
C PHE A 73 -0.88 18.13 22.03
N ASP A 74 0.23 18.63 21.51
CA ASP A 74 0.92 19.75 22.17
C ASP A 74 1.81 20.43 21.13
N ASP A 75 1.59 21.74 20.98
CA ASP A 75 2.49 22.61 20.25
C ASP A 75 3.80 22.79 21.05
N ASP A 76 4.86 23.06 20.31
CA ASP A 76 6.15 23.61 20.72
C ASP A 76 7.36 22.67 20.91
N GLN A 77 8.41 23.09 20.18
CA GLN A 77 9.85 23.07 20.47
C GLN A 77 10.75 22.01 19.82
N ASP A 78 11.54 22.53 18.86
CA ASP A 78 12.95 22.24 18.58
C ASP A 78 13.52 20.97 19.20
N ALA A 79 13.49 19.89 18.43
CA ALA A 79 14.32 18.71 18.66
C ALA A 79 15.01 18.32 17.35
N SER A 80 16.33 18.20 17.42
CA SER A 80 17.28 17.73 16.40
C SER A 80 16.69 16.84 15.29
N ASP A 81 16.95 17.23 14.04
CA ASP A 81 16.53 16.61 12.75
C ASP A 81 17.18 15.22 12.51
N VAL A 82 17.15 14.32 13.50
CA VAL A 82 17.52 12.91 13.36
C VAL A 82 16.23 12.10 13.36
N ALA A 83 15.86 11.58 12.19
CA ALA A 83 14.75 10.64 12.07
C ALA A 83 14.96 9.49 13.07
N PRO A 84 14.02 9.23 14.00
CA PRO A 84 14.15 8.09 14.89
C PRO A 84 14.27 6.81 14.04
N GLN A 85 15.15 5.90 14.44
CA GLN A 85 15.34 4.64 13.70
C GLN A 85 14.12 3.73 13.92
N PRO A 86 13.75 2.86 12.95
CA PRO A 86 12.73 1.83 13.17
C PRO A 86 13.00 1.07 14.47
N MET A 87 11.96 0.79 15.24
CA MET A 87 12.11 0.01 16.47
C MET A 87 12.67 -1.38 16.13
N PRO A 88 13.46 -2.00 17.03
CA PRO A 88 13.93 -3.34 16.82
C PRO A 88 12.74 -4.31 16.61
N PRO A 89 12.92 -5.39 15.82
CA PRO A 89 11.93 -6.42 15.60
C PRO A 89 11.20 -6.87 16.87
N SER A 90 9.89 -7.10 16.76
CA SER A 90 9.10 -7.61 17.87
C SER A 90 9.56 -9.03 18.27
N GLN A 91 9.74 -9.27 19.57
CA GLN A 91 10.19 -10.57 20.07
C GLN A 91 9.14 -11.65 19.81
N GLY A 92 9.56 -12.80 19.27
CA GLY A 92 8.67 -13.94 19.01
C GLY A 92 7.85 -13.82 17.73
N ARG A 93 8.18 -12.89 16.83
CA ARG A 93 7.57 -12.80 15.50
C ARG A 93 7.91 -14.00 14.63
N TYR A 94 7.00 -14.32 13.72
CA TYR A 94 7.28 -15.30 12.67
C TYR A 94 8.22 -14.66 11.66
N GLU A 95 9.38 -15.28 11.45
CA GLU A 95 10.41 -14.77 10.56
C GLU A 95 10.41 -15.55 9.25
N VAL A 96 10.17 -14.86 8.14
CA VAL A 96 10.20 -15.45 6.80
C VAL A 96 11.53 -15.11 6.14
N VAL A 97 12.40 -16.10 5.98
CA VAL A 97 13.72 -15.92 5.37
C VAL A 97 13.63 -16.27 3.89
N ILE A 98 14.05 -15.35 3.03
CA ILE A 98 14.10 -15.54 1.57
C ILE A 98 15.46 -15.16 1.01
N ASP A 99 15.87 -15.80 -0.08
CA ASP A 99 17.11 -15.54 -0.81
C ASP A 99 16.85 -15.37 -2.32
N ASN A 100 17.91 -15.11 -3.09
CA ASN A 100 17.82 -14.97 -4.55
C ASN A 100 17.18 -16.18 -5.25
N GLY A 101 17.42 -17.40 -4.77
CA GLY A 101 16.87 -18.62 -5.37
C GLY A 101 15.37 -18.76 -5.15
N ILE A 102 14.92 -18.47 -3.93
CA ILE A 102 13.50 -18.40 -3.56
C ILE A 102 12.80 -17.30 -4.37
N ILE A 103 13.41 -16.11 -4.44
CA ILE A 103 12.87 -14.96 -5.19
C ILE A 103 12.75 -15.29 -6.68
N GLY A 104 13.83 -15.79 -7.29
CA GLY A 104 13.88 -16.09 -8.73
C GLY A 104 12.95 -17.23 -9.17
N SER A 105 12.64 -18.17 -8.28
CA SER A 105 11.66 -19.24 -8.52
C SER A 105 10.23 -18.88 -8.10
N LEU A 106 10.06 -17.70 -7.50
CA LEU A 106 8.81 -17.22 -6.91
C LEU A 106 8.27 -18.15 -5.82
N ASP A 107 9.11 -18.94 -5.15
CA ASP A 107 8.66 -19.96 -4.20
C ASP A 107 8.08 -19.33 -2.92
N LEU A 108 6.88 -19.78 -2.54
CA LEU A 108 6.20 -19.35 -1.31
C LEU A 108 6.29 -20.40 -0.20
N SER A 109 7.04 -21.50 -0.38
CA SER A 109 7.31 -22.47 0.70
C SER A 109 7.83 -21.82 1.98
N PRO A 110 8.78 -20.84 1.96
CA PRO A 110 9.31 -20.30 3.21
C PRO A 110 8.25 -19.56 4.02
N PHE A 111 7.32 -18.89 3.33
CA PHE A 111 6.19 -18.25 3.98
C PHE A 111 5.23 -19.29 4.58
N ARG A 112 4.91 -20.35 3.83
CA ARG A 112 4.01 -21.41 4.31
C ARG A 112 4.57 -22.16 5.51
N ASP A 113 5.86 -22.41 5.52
CA ASP A 113 6.55 -23.15 6.57
C ASP A 113 6.72 -22.32 7.86
N ALA A 114 6.87 -20.99 7.72
CA ALA A 114 6.96 -20.07 8.84
C ALA A 114 5.60 -19.81 9.52
N MET A 115 4.49 -19.94 8.80
CA MET A 115 3.15 -19.65 9.31
C MET A 115 2.50 -20.87 9.98
N PRO A 116 1.60 -20.67 10.96
CA PRO A 116 0.77 -21.74 11.50
C PRO A 116 -0.08 -22.41 10.41
N ALA A 117 -0.08 -23.75 10.39
CA ALA A 117 -0.71 -24.56 9.32
C ALA A 117 -2.22 -24.27 9.13
N GLY A 118 -2.94 -23.87 10.18
CA GLY A 118 -4.36 -23.54 10.10
C GLY A 118 -4.65 -22.29 9.26
N ILE A 119 -3.72 -21.35 9.17
CA ILE A 119 -3.90 -20.06 8.47
C ILE A 119 -3.55 -20.20 6.99
N ILE A 120 -2.56 -21.02 6.64
CA ILE A 120 -2.22 -21.28 5.24
C ILE A 120 -3.35 -22.03 4.52
N LYS A 121 -4.11 -22.86 5.25
CA LYS A 121 -5.33 -23.51 4.74
C LYS A 121 -6.54 -22.56 4.63
N ALA A 122 -6.45 -21.34 5.19
CA ALA A 122 -7.53 -20.34 5.19
C ALA A 122 -7.91 -19.79 3.81
N SER A 123 -7.09 -20.01 2.77
CA SER A 123 -7.54 -19.72 1.41
C SER A 123 -8.65 -20.68 0.94
N ASP A 124 -8.70 -21.90 1.50
CA ASP A 124 -9.63 -22.97 1.06
C ASP A 124 -10.56 -23.48 2.19
N SER A 125 -10.29 -23.18 3.47
CA SER A 125 -11.09 -23.62 4.63
C SER A 125 -10.82 -22.73 5.86
N PRO A 126 -11.82 -22.27 6.62
CA PRO A 126 -11.62 -21.29 7.70
C PRO A 126 -10.56 -21.76 8.71
N ALA A 127 -9.58 -20.90 9.02
CA ALA A 127 -8.63 -21.19 10.08
C ALA A 127 -9.39 -21.31 11.40
N SER A 128 -8.85 -22.08 12.35
CA SER A 128 -9.34 -22.00 13.72
C SER A 128 -9.19 -20.57 14.23
N ALA A 129 -10.20 -20.05 14.94
CA ALA A 129 -10.14 -18.72 15.54
C ALA A 129 -8.89 -18.52 16.42
N ASP A 130 -8.41 -19.61 17.05
CA ASP A 130 -7.20 -19.61 17.88
C ASP A 130 -5.92 -19.42 17.07
N ASP A 131 -5.85 -19.90 15.83
CA ASP A 131 -4.68 -19.73 14.97
C ASP A 131 -4.57 -18.28 14.50
N ALA A 132 -5.68 -17.71 14.02
CA ALA A 132 -5.73 -16.31 13.59
C ALA A 132 -5.35 -15.36 14.74
N LYS A 133 -5.82 -15.64 15.96
CA LYS A 133 -5.47 -14.87 17.15
C LYS A 133 -3.98 -14.93 17.47
N GLN A 134 -3.37 -16.12 17.44
CA GLN A 134 -1.93 -16.28 17.68
C GLN A 134 -1.08 -15.49 16.66
N LEU A 135 -1.49 -15.50 15.38
CA LEU A 135 -0.76 -14.74 14.35
C LEU A 135 -0.84 -13.23 14.57
N LEU A 136 -2.03 -12.75 14.96
CA LEU A 136 -2.27 -11.35 15.28
C LEU A 136 -1.50 -10.87 16.53
N GLU A 137 -1.08 -11.79 17.41
CA GLU A 137 -0.27 -11.51 18.61
C GLU A 137 1.24 -11.51 18.32
N ARG A 138 1.73 -12.41 17.47
CA ARG A 138 3.19 -12.58 17.25
C ARG A 138 3.75 -11.69 16.13
N SER A 139 2.94 -11.28 15.16
CA SER A 139 3.36 -10.56 13.96
C SER A 139 4.30 -11.33 13.03
N VAL A 140 4.52 -10.81 11.82
CA VAL A 140 5.33 -11.42 10.76
C VAL A 140 6.37 -10.42 10.25
N GLY A 141 7.62 -10.87 10.14
CA GLY A 141 8.72 -10.11 9.54
C GLY A 141 9.42 -10.90 8.44
N PHE A 142 10.27 -10.20 7.66
CA PHE A 142 11.06 -10.84 6.61
C PHE A 142 12.54 -10.52 6.73
N THR A 143 13.35 -11.56 6.52
CA THR A 143 14.78 -11.43 6.29
C THR A 143 15.04 -11.74 4.83
N ILE A 144 15.51 -10.73 4.09
CA ILE A 144 15.76 -10.83 2.65
C ILE A 144 17.27 -10.90 2.42
N ASN A 145 17.77 -12.12 2.23
CA ASN A 145 19.16 -12.40 1.88
C ASN A 145 19.35 -12.25 0.36
N TYR A 146 19.24 -11.02 -0.14
CA TYR A 146 19.35 -10.72 -1.56
C TYR A 146 20.74 -10.20 -1.92
N THR A 147 21.47 -11.01 -2.68
CA THR A 147 22.75 -10.64 -3.28
C THR A 147 22.51 -9.84 -4.55
N ARG A 148 22.96 -8.60 -4.58
CA ARG A 148 22.91 -7.72 -5.77
C ARG A 148 23.96 -8.15 -6.79
N GLU A 149 23.65 -8.00 -8.07
CA GLU A 149 24.62 -8.25 -9.15
C GLU A 149 25.84 -7.33 -9.04
N ASP A 150 25.60 -6.03 -8.83
CA ASP A 150 26.62 -5.05 -8.46
C ASP A 150 26.54 -4.74 -6.96
N PRO A 151 27.56 -5.09 -6.16
CA PRO A 151 27.62 -4.76 -4.74
C PRO A 151 27.58 -3.25 -4.43
N ARG A 152 27.85 -2.38 -5.41
CA ARG A 152 27.83 -0.92 -5.27
C ARG A 152 26.51 -0.29 -5.70
N ASP A 153 25.55 -1.09 -6.17
CA ASP A 153 24.24 -0.59 -6.55
C ASP A 153 23.54 0.02 -5.31
N PRO A 154 23.21 1.33 -5.33
CA PRO A 154 22.67 2.03 -4.16
C PRO A 154 21.17 1.82 -3.99
N ARG A 155 20.49 1.16 -4.94
CA ARG A 155 19.04 0.98 -4.92
C ARG A 155 18.58 0.20 -3.70
N GLU A 156 17.42 0.57 -3.18
CA GLU A 156 16.73 -0.18 -2.14
C GLU A 156 16.13 -1.47 -2.68
N LEU A 157 15.90 -2.46 -1.79
CA LEU A 157 15.34 -3.76 -2.19
C LEU A 157 13.98 -3.63 -2.89
N SER A 158 13.19 -2.63 -2.52
CA SER A 158 11.88 -2.34 -3.13
C SER A 158 11.97 -1.77 -4.55
N GLU A 159 13.16 -1.43 -5.04
CA GLU A 159 13.39 -0.97 -6.41
C GLU A 159 13.78 -2.13 -7.36
N PHE A 160 14.07 -3.33 -6.82
CA PHE A 160 14.41 -4.50 -7.62
C PHE A 160 13.15 -5.24 -8.10
N PRO A 161 12.95 -5.40 -9.42
CA PRO A 161 11.67 -5.90 -9.97
C PRO A 161 11.38 -7.36 -9.61
N ASP A 162 12.40 -8.20 -9.48
CA ASP A 162 12.28 -9.61 -9.07
C ASP A 162 11.88 -9.75 -7.59
N VAL A 163 12.49 -8.98 -6.70
CA VAL A 163 12.09 -8.90 -5.28
C VAL A 163 10.62 -8.47 -5.20
N ARG A 164 10.26 -7.38 -5.89
CA ARG A 164 8.87 -6.90 -5.95
C ARG A 164 7.92 -7.97 -6.50
N LEU A 165 8.30 -8.66 -7.56
CA LEU A 165 7.47 -9.70 -8.18
C LEU A 165 7.17 -10.84 -7.20
N TRP A 166 8.14 -11.23 -6.37
CA TRP A 166 7.92 -12.21 -5.30
C TRP A 166 6.86 -11.71 -4.30
N PHE A 167 6.95 -10.46 -3.84
CA PHE A 167 5.95 -9.86 -2.95
C PHE A 167 4.58 -9.67 -3.62
N VAL A 168 4.53 -9.38 -4.92
CA VAL A 168 3.27 -9.34 -5.68
C VAL A 168 2.62 -10.72 -5.71
N ARG A 169 3.39 -11.80 -5.92
CA ARG A 169 2.87 -13.17 -5.83
C ARG A 169 2.40 -13.51 -4.42
N LEU A 170 3.17 -13.11 -3.40
CA LEU A 170 2.79 -13.29 -2.00
C LEU A 170 1.46 -12.59 -1.69
N ASP A 171 1.26 -11.36 -2.15
CA ASP A 171 0.00 -10.64 -1.99
C ASP A 171 -1.17 -11.33 -2.68
N ALA A 172 -0.96 -11.82 -3.90
CA ALA A 172 -1.99 -12.51 -4.64
C ALA A 172 -2.45 -13.79 -3.91
N ALA A 173 -1.53 -14.48 -3.23
CA ALA A 173 -1.83 -15.69 -2.47
C ALA A 173 -2.40 -15.39 -1.06
N TYR A 174 -1.91 -14.35 -0.39
CA TYR A 174 -2.26 -14.01 0.99
C TYR A 174 -2.58 -12.51 1.13
N PRO A 175 -3.70 -12.03 0.57
CA PRO A 175 -3.95 -10.59 0.45
C PRO A 175 -4.29 -9.90 1.79
N TRP A 176 -4.55 -10.70 2.84
CA TRP A 176 -4.77 -10.27 4.23
C TRP A 176 -3.48 -10.00 5.00
N LEU A 177 -2.32 -10.45 4.48
CA LEU A 177 -1.02 -10.37 5.15
C LEU A 177 -0.67 -9.01 5.77
N PRO A 178 -0.99 -7.84 5.16
CA PRO A 178 -0.62 -6.55 5.73
C PRO A 178 -1.01 -6.34 7.20
N VAL A 179 -2.11 -6.95 7.66
CA VAL A 179 -2.62 -6.76 9.02
C VAL A 179 -1.84 -7.50 10.11
N VAL A 180 -1.03 -8.48 9.72
CA VAL A 180 -0.21 -9.28 10.65
C VAL A 180 1.27 -8.94 10.58
N LEU A 181 1.68 -8.03 9.70
CA LEU A 181 3.07 -7.61 9.60
C LEU A 181 3.53 -6.92 10.89
N ASP A 182 4.83 -6.99 11.18
CA ASP A 182 5.45 -6.24 12.27
C ASP A 182 5.50 -4.75 11.92
N TRP A 183 4.39 -4.03 12.19
CA TRP A 183 4.25 -2.62 11.86
C TRP A 183 5.31 -1.75 12.53
N ARG A 184 5.73 -2.13 13.75
CA ARG A 184 6.75 -1.44 14.54
C ARG A 184 8.12 -1.47 13.88
N ALA A 185 8.46 -2.60 13.25
CA ALA A 185 9.69 -2.76 12.49
C ALA A 185 9.61 -2.17 11.06
N GLY A 186 8.50 -1.53 10.69
CA GLY A 186 8.31 -0.92 9.37
C GLY A 186 7.98 -1.92 8.25
N GLU A 187 7.65 -3.18 8.59
CA GLU A 187 7.37 -4.24 7.60
C GLU A 187 6.17 -3.89 6.71
N LEU A 188 5.16 -3.20 7.26
CA LEU A 188 3.98 -2.77 6.50
C LEU A 188 4.34 -1.78 5.39
N ALA A 189 5.21 -0.82 5.67
CA ALA A 189 5.62 0.15 4.66
C ALA A 189 6.60 -0.45 3.65
N ARG A 190 7.51 -1.32 4.10
CA ARG A 190 8.37 -2.10 3.21
C ARG A 190 7.53 -2.95 2.26
N TYR A 191 6.49 -3.60 2.77
CA TYR A 191 5.53 -4.35 1.98
C TYR A 191 4.77 -3.46 0.99
N ALA A 192 4.28 -2.30 1.42
CA ALA A 192 3.63 -1.33 0.53
C ALA A 192 4.59 -0.85 -0.57
N ALA A 193 5.87 -0.59 -0.26
CA ALA A 193 6.89 -0.21 -1.25
C ALA A 193 7.11 -1.29 -2.32
N MET A 194 6.96 -2.57 -1.98
CA MET A 194 7.04 -3.64 -2.98
C MET A 194 5.88 -3.58 -3.99
N MET A 195 4.71 -3.10 -3.58
CA MET A 195 3.47 -3.15 -4.36
C MET A 195 3.13 -1.82 -5.05
N VAL A 196 3.44 -0.70 -4.41
CA VAL A 196 3.04 0.64 -4.82
C VAL A 196 4.23 1.37 -5.45
N PRO A 197 4.04 2.07 -6.59
CA PRO A 197 5.05 2.97 -7.11
C PRO A 197 5.50 3.97 -6.05
N HIS A 198 6.81 4.07 -5.87
CA HIS A 198 7.44 4.94 -4.88
C HIS A 198 8.78 5.46 -5.42
N GLN A 199 9.33 6.43 -4.71
CA GLN A 199 10.69 6.93 -4.89
C GLN A 199 11.40 6.90 -3.54
N MET A 200 12.71 6.62 -3.56
CA MET A 200 13.55 6.75 -2.37
C MET A 200 14.07 8.18 -2.26
N ASN A 201 13.88 8.78 -1.09
CA ASN A 201 14.41 10.10 -0.74
C ASN A 201 15.32 9.99 0.48
N MET A 202 16.54 10.54 0.40
CA MET A 202 17.51 10.45 1.49
C MET A 202 17.06 11.10 2.80
N LYS A 203 16.22 12.14 2.73
CA LYS A 203 15.70 12.84 3.92
C LYS A 203 14.37 12.26 4.39
N MET A 204 13.46 11.98 3.46
CA MET A 204 12.07 11.62 3.76
C MET A 204 11.80 10.11 3.74
N GLY A 205 12.78 9.28 3.38
CA GLY A 205 12.59 7.84 3.23
C GLY A 205 11.76 7.50 1.99
N VAL A 206 10.79 6.60 2.15
CA VAL A 206 9.94 6.13 1.05
C VAL A 206 8.85 7.16 0.75
N VAL A 207 8.80 7.61 -0.51
CA VAL A 207 7.81 8.57 -0.99
C VAL A 207 6.90 7.88 -2.00
N PHE A 208 5.65 7.65 -1.61
CA PHE A 208 4.70 6.93 -2.45
C PHE A 208 4.03 7.84 -3.48
N ASN A 209 3.67 7.27 -4.63
CA ASN A 209 2.67 7.88 -5.48
C ASN A 209 1.32 7.89 -4.72
N PRO A 210 0.70 9.07 -4.51
CA PRO A 210 -0.45 9.19 -3.62
C PRO A 210 -1.69 8.44 -4.14
N GLU A 211 -1.99 8.54 -5.44
CA GLU A 211 -3.15 7.88 -6.06
C GLU A 211 -3.01 6.36 -6.01
N ALA A 212 -1.80 5.85 -6.28
CA ALA A 212 -1.55 4.42 -6.23
C ALA A 212 -1.60 3.88 -4.79
N LEU A 213 -1.12 4.67 -3.81
CA LEU A 213 -1.19 4.29 -2.40
C LEU A 213 -2.64 4.28 -1.90
N GLU A 214 -3.46 5.26 -2.30
CA GLU A 214 -4.88 5.31 -1.95
C GLU A 214 -5.62 4.06 -2.45
N LEU A 215 -5.46 3.71 -3.73
CA LEU A 215 -6.07 2.51 -4.29
C LEU A 215 -5.59 1.23 -3.60
N PHE A 216 -4.30 1.16 -3.28
CA PHE A 216 -3.74 0.06 -2.52
C PHE A 216 -4.39 -0.06 -1.13
N VAL A 217 -4.46 1.04 -0.37
CA VAL A 217 -5.03 1.05 0.98
C VAL A 217 -6.52 0.68 0.94
N MET A 218 -7.30 1.25 0.02
CA MET A 218 -8.72 0.88 -0.11
C MET A 218 -8.89 -0.61 -0.41
N LYS A 219 -8.11 -1.15 -1.36
CA LYS A 219 -8.11 -2.60 -1.63
C LYS A 219 -7.80 -3.40 -0.36
N LYS A 220 -6.81 -2.98 0.42
CA LYS A 220 -6.44 -3.67 1.67
C LYS A 220 -7.51 -3.58 2.73
N VAL A 221 -8.18 -2.44 2.88
CA VAL A 221 -9.29 -2.29 3.84
C VAL A 221 -10.40 -3.29 3.54
N PHE A 222 -10.83 -3.42 2.27
CA PHE A 222 -11.87 -4.39 1.91
C PHE A 222 -11.48 -5.83 2.20
N VAL A 223 -10.27 -6.23 1.82
CA VAL A 223 -9.79 -7.62 2.02
C VAL A 223 -9.60 -7.92 3.50
N VAL A 224 -8.84 -7.07 4.21
CA VAL A 224 -8.47 -7.31 5.60
C VAL A 224 -9.69 -7.28 6.51
N TYR A 225 -10.61 -6.33 6.30
CA TYR A 225 -11.81 -6.26 7.12
C TYR A 225 -12.65 -7.54 7.00
N SER A 226 -12.87 -7.99 5.76
CA SER A 226 -13.63 -9.21 5.48
C SER A 226 -12.96 -10.44 6.09
N TRP A 227 -11.64 -10.57 5.88
CA TRP A 227 -10.87 -11.69 6.43
C TRP A 227 -10.90 -11.72 7.96
N LEU A 228 -10.70 -10.58 8.63
CA LEU A 228 -10.76 -10.51 10.10
C LEU A 228 -12.13 -10.91 10.64
N LYS A 229 -13.22 -10.57 9.94
CA LYS A 229 -14.58 -11.00 10.31
C LYS A 229 -14.75 -12.50 10.15
N GLU A 230 -14.28 -13.07 9.04
CA GLU A 230 -14.34 -14.51 8.79
C GLU A 230 -13.56 -15.31 9.85
N GLN A 231 -12.44 -14.76 10.32
CA GLN A 231 -11.64 -15.34 11.41
C GLN A 231 -12.21 -15.06 12.82
N ASN A 232 -13.39 -14.44 12.94
CA ASN A 232 -14.03 -14.06 14.21
C ASN A 232 -13.14 -13.18 15.13
N VAL A 233 -12.31 -12.34 14.54
CA VAL A 233 -11.42 -11.45 15.29
C VAL A 233 -12.22 -10.29 15.89
N SER A 234 -12.14 -10.14 17.21
CA SER A 234 -12.74 -9.01 17.91
C SER A 234 -12.17 -7.67 17.39
N LYS A 235 -13.00 -6.62 17.34
CA LYS A 235 -12.59 -5.27 16.92
C LYS A 235 -11.96 -5.19 15.51
N ALA A 236 -12.43 -6.00 14.55
CA ALA A 236 -11.96 -6.00 13.17
C ALA A 236 -11.89 -4.61 12.52
N ARG A 237 -12.89 -3.74 12.78
CA ARG A 237 -12.92 -2.34 12.30
C ARG A 237 -11.72 -1.55 12.81
N LEU A 238 -11.46 -1.59 14.12
CA LEU A 238 -10.34 -0.88 14.74
C LEU A 238 -9.01 -1.33 14.15
N LYS A 239 -8.77 -2.64 14.09
CA LYS A 239 -7.50 -3.18 13.57
C LYS A 239 -7.27 -2.86 12.09
N THR A 240 -8.33 -2.91 11.28
CA THR A 240 -8.26 -2.50 9.87
C THR A 240 -7.98 -1.00 9.73
N GLY A 241 -8.65 -0.17 10.55
CA GLY A 241 -8.42 1.27 10.60
C GLY A 241 -7.00 1.62 11.05
N ASP A 242 -6.47 0.92 12.05
CA ASP A 242 -5.09 1.11 12.52
C ASP A 242 -4.07 0.77 11.43
N MET A 243 -4.27 -0.35 10.71
CA MET A 243 -3.43 -0.71 9.56
C MET A 243 -3.43 0.38 8.48
N ALA A 244 -4.60 0.94 8.14
CA ALA A 244 -4.70 2.03 7.17
C ALA A 244 -4.05 3.32 7.70
N ARG A 245 -4.21 3.61 9.00
CA ARG A 245 -3.59 4.78 9.65
C ARG A 245 -2.07 4.71 9.62
N MET A 246 -1.49 3.52 9.79
CA MET A 246 -0.06 3.31 9.62
C MET A 246 0.40 3.74 8.21
N LEU A 247 -0.42 3.61 7.18
CA LEU A 247 -0.12 4.07 5.82
C LEU A 247 -0.54 5.52 5.54
N GLY A 248 -0.98 6.27 6.56
CA GLY A 248 -1.37 7.68 6.44
C GLY A 248 -2.86 7.91 6.13
N PHE A 249 -3.72 6.89 6.24
CA PHE A 249 -5.15 7.00 5.90
C PHE A 249 -6.06 6.83 7.11
N GLY A 250 -6.92 7.81 7.37
CA GLY A 250 -8.04 7.66 8.29
C GLY A 250 -9.24 7.01 7.59
N ILE A 251 -9.74 5.90 8.13
CA ILE A 251 -10.92 5.21 7.58
C ILE A 251 -12.13 5.52 8.46
N GLY A 252 -13.18 6.10 7.86
CA GLY A 252 -14.45 6.39 8.52
C GLY A 252 -15.27 5.13 8.80
N ASN A 253 -16.11 5.18 9.84
CA ASN A 253 -16.99 4.07 10.21
C ASN A 253 -18.02 3.75 9.12
N GLU A 254 -18.41 4.77 8.35
CA GLU A 254 -19.41 4.71 7.29
C GLU A 254 -19.00 3.74 6.18
N LEU A 255 -17.70 3.59 5.91
CA LEU A 255 -17.19 2.62 4.95
C LEU A 255 -17.43 1.19 5.44
N PHE A 256 -17.15 0.91 6.71
CA PHE A 256 -17.40 -0.41 7.28
C PHE A 256 -18.90 -0.72 7.30
N ASP A 257 -19.75 0.26 7.60
CA ASP A 257 -21.20 0.11 7.52
C ASP A 257 -21.68 -0.12 6.07
N LEU A 258 -20.98 0.41 5.06
CA LEU A 258 -21.24 0.07 3.65
C LEU A 258 -20.86 -1.36 3.31
N ILE A 259 -19.71 -1.85 3.81
CA ILE A 259 -19.26 -3.23 3.57
C ILE A 259 -20.17 -4.26 4.27
N ASP A 260 -20.72 -3.89 5.43
CA ASP A 260 -21.60 -4.77 6.21
C ASP A 260 -23.04 -4.84 5.66
N ARG A 261 -23.45 -3.87 4.83
CA ARG A 261 -24.75 -3.88 4.17
C ARG A 261 -24.79 -5.01 3.14
N LYS A 262 -25.55 -6.06 3.46
CA LYS A 262 -25.93 -7.13 2.54
C LYS A 262 -27.28 -6.85 1.92
#